data_AF-A0A850LL92-F1
#
_entry.id   AF-A0A850LL92-F1
#
_cell.length_a   1.000
_cell.length_b   1.000
_cell.length_c   1.000
_cell.angle_alpha   90.00
_cell.angle_beta   90.00
_cell.angle_gamma   90.00
#
_symmetry.space_group_name_H-M   'P 1'
#
loop_
_entity.id
_entity.type
_entity.pdbx_description
1 polymer ?
#
loop_
_entity_poly.entity_id
_entity_poly.type
_entity_poly.pdbx_seq_one_letter_code
_entity_poly.pdbx_strand_id
1 'polypeptide(L)'
;MGIDLSGMSRKELISLRDQVDGAIKAAEQRERQEALKAAEKAAAEFGFSLSELSGEARRSTKGTKAQAKYRNPANPEQTWSGRGRKPQWVHDAIQGGADISELEI
;
A
#
# COMPACT_ATOMS: atom_id res chain seq x y z
N MET A 1 32.47 -4.32 25.43
CA MET A 1 32.08 -4.20 26.86
C MET A 1 31.11 -5.33 27.14
N GLY A 2 31.51 -6.33 27.93
CA GLY A 2 30.61 -7.42 28.34
C GLY A 2 29.74 -6.98 29.51
N ILE A 3 28.51 -7.45 29.57
CA ILE A 3 27.61 -7.23 30.72
C ILE A 3 27.98 -8.27 31.78
N ASP A 4 28.26 -7.84 33.02
CA ASP A 4 28.47 -8.74 34.16
C ASP A 4 27.11 -9.22 34.69
N LEU A 5 26.85 -10.52 34.58
CA LEU A 5 25.60 -11.16 34.96
C LEU A 5 25.64 -11.78 36.38
N SER A 6 26.83 -11.88 36.99
CA SER A 6 27.02 -12.64 38.24
C SER A 6 26.53 -11.89 39.47
N GLY A 7 26.51 -10.56 39.41
CA GLY A 7 26.00 -9.69 40.48
C GLY A 7 24.51 -9.35 40.38
N MET A 8 23.83 -9.74 39.30
CA MET A 8 22.42 -9.37 39.06
C MET A 8 21.46 -10.29 39.82
N SER A 9 20.42 -9.70 40.39
CA SER A 9 19.33 -10.48 40.98
C SER A 9 18.53 -11.20 39.88
N ARG A 10 17.82 -12.28 40.25
CA ARG A 10 16.94 -13.02 39.33
C ARG A 10 15.95 -12.11 38.59
N LYS A 11 15.45 -11.06 39.26
CA LYS A 11 14.50 -10.10 38.67
C LYS A 11 15.18 -9.24 37.59
N GLU A 12 16.41 -8.79 37.84
CA GLU A 12 17.19 -8.00 36.90
C GLU A 12 17.62 -8.84 35.68
N LEU A 13 17.98 -10.11 35.87
CA LEU A 13 18.28 -11.04 34.77
C LEU A 13 17.06 -11.27 33.86
N ILE A 14 15.86 -11.38 34.43
CA ILE A 14 14.61 -11.50 33.65
C ILE A 14 14.34 -10.21 32.86
N SER A 15 14.48 -9.04 33.50
CA SER A 15 14.31 -7.75 32.82
C SER A 15 15.30 -7.58 31.67
N LEU A 16 16.56 -7.95 31.88
CA LEU A 16 17.60 -7.86 30.85
C LEU A 16 17.28 -8.77 29.67
N ARG A 17 16.81 -10.00 29.92
CA ARG A 17 16.36 -10.91 28.86
C ARG A 17 15.24 -10.26 28.03
N ASP A 18 14.21 -9.72 28.67
CA ASP A 18 13.08 -9.14 27.95
C ASP A 18 13.50 -7.90 27.13
N GLN A 19 14.47 -7.12 27.62
CA GLN A 19 15.09 -6.03 26.86
C GLN A 19 15.90 -6.53 25.67
N VAL A 20 16.68 -7.60 25.85
CA VAL A 20 17.44 -8.25 24.77
C VAL A 20 16.50 -8.79 23.70
N ASP A 21 15.41 -9.47 24.10
CA ASP A 21 14.40 -9.98 23.17
C ASP A 21 13.76 -8.83 22.36
N GLY A 22 13.47 -7.70 23.02
CA GLY A 22 13.00 -6.49 22.34
C GLY A 22 14.02 -5.93 21.35
N ALA A 23 15.29 -5.85 21.76
CA ALA A 23 16.38 -5.35 20.92
C ALA A 23 16.64 -6.25 19.70
N ILE A 24 16.57 -7.58 19.87
CA ILE A 24 16.70 -8.55 18.78
C ILE A 24 15.58 -8.33 17.76
N LYS A 25 14.33 -8.24 18.20
CA LYS A 25 13.19 -7.99 17.28
C LYS A 25 13.32 -6.68 16.52
N ALA A 26 13.81 -5.62 17.19
CA ALA A 26 14.06 -4.34 16.55
C ALA A 26 15.21 -4.42 15.53
N ALA A 27 16.29 -5.15 15.84
CA ALA A 27 17.38 -5.41 14.92
C ALA A 27 16.90 -6.19 13.69
N GLU A 28 16.14 -7.28 13.87
CA GLU A 28 15.57 -8.06 12.76
C GLU A 28 14.67 -7.20 11.85
N GLN A 29 13.84 -6.31 12.43
CA GLN A 29 13.02 -5.39 11.64
C GLN A 29 13.87 -4.42 10.83
N ARG A 30 14.93 -3.87 11.43
CA ARG A 30 15.84 -2.97 10.74
C ARG A 30 16.57 -3.70 9.61
N GLU A 31 17.09 -4.89 9.86
CA GLU A 31 17.76 -5.72 8.86
C GLU A 31 16.82 -6.09 7.71
N ARG A 32 15.56 -6.44 8.01
CA ARG A 32 14.53 -6.70 6.98
C ARG A 32 14.23 -5.46 6.15
N GLN A 33 14.11 -4.28 6.77
CA GLN A 33 13.90 -3.03 6.05
C GLN A 33 15.10 -2.67 5.17
N GLU A 34 16.32 -2.85 5.66
CA GLU A 34 17.54 -2.63 4.88
C GLU A 34 17.63 -3.61 3.71
N ALA A 35 17.29 -4.88 3.92
CA ALA A 35 17.21 -5.89 2.86
C ALA A 35 16.15 -5.54 1.80
N LEU A 36 14.95 -5.08 2.21
CA LEU A 36 13.92 -4.61 1.28
C LEU A 36 14.38 -3.41 0.47
N LYS A 37 15.03 -2.43 1.10
CA LYS A 37 15.56 -1.24 0.43
C LYS A 37 16.68 -1.60 -0.55
N ALA A 38 17.55 -2.53 -0.17
CA ALA A 38 18.61 -3.03 -1.05
C ALA A 38 18.01 -3.76 -2.26
N ALA A 39 16.99 -4.59 -2.04
CA ALA A 39 16.29 -5.28 -3.10
C ALA A 39 15.50 -4.32 -4.01
N GLU A 40 14.91 -3.26 -3.47
CA GLU A 40 14.23 -2.22 -4.24
C GLU A 40 15.21 -1.45 -5.11
N LYS A 41 16.37 -1.06 -4.55
CA LYS A 41 17.43 -0.41 -5.30
C LYS A 41 17.95 -1.31 -6.42
N ALA A 42 18.20 -2.60 -6.14
CA ALA A 42 18.63 -3.55 -7.14
C ALA A 42 17.58 -3.72 -8.24
N ALA A 43 16.30 -3.83 -7.90
CA ALA A 43 15.21 -3.88 -8.88
C ALA A 43 15.18 -2.61 -9.76
N ALA A 44 15.31 -1.44 -9.15
CA ALA A 44 15.31 -0.15 -9.84
C ALA A 44 16.50 0.01 -10.81
N GLU A 45 17.68 -0.56 -10.50
CA GLU A 45 18.83 -0.57 -11.41
C GLU A 45 18.54 -1.31 -12.72
N PHE A 46 17.66 -2.31 -12.69
CA PHE A 46 17.21 -3.04 -13.89
C PHE A 46 15.90 -2.49 -14.46
N GLY A 47 15.38 -1.37 -13.94
CA GLY A 47 14.14 -0.75 -14.39
C GLY A 47 12.87 -1.47 -13.94
N PHE A 48 12.95 -2.34 -12.92
CA PHE A 48 11.81 -3.07 -12.35
C PHE A 48 11.46 -2.53 -10.96
N SER A 49 10.18 -2.58 -10.57
CA SER A 49 9.80 -2.36 -9.18
C SER A 49 9.84 -3.67 -8.38
N LEU A 50 10.20 -3.60 -7.09
CA LEU A 50 10.19 -4.77 -6.20
C LEU A 50 8.79 -5.44 -6.17
N SER A 51 7.73 -4.64 -6.30
CA SER A 51 6.34 -5.09 -6.37
C SER A 51 6.04 -5.95 -7.61
N GLU A 52 6.69 -5.67 -8.74
CA GLU A 52 6.57 -6.48 -9.97
C GLU A 52 7.29 -7.82 -9.85
N LEU A 53 8.44 -7.84 -9.14
CA LEU A 53 9.24 -9.06 -8.94
C LEU A 53 8.67 -9.97 -7.84
N SER A 54 7.99 -9.41 -6.84
CA SER A 54 7.41 -10.15 -5.70
C SER A 54 6.21 -11.04 -6.06
N GLY A 55 5.76 -11.09 -7.32
CA GLY A 55 4.63 -11.92 -7.77
C GLY A 55 3.25 -11.55 -7.21
N GLU A 56 3.19 -10.69 -6.19
CA GLU A 56 1.97 -10.16 -5.57
C GLU A 56 1.37 -8.97 -6.36
N ALA A 57 2.00 -8.56 -7.46
CA ALA A 57 1.43 -7.62 -8.43
C ALA A 57 0.08 -8.09 -9.03
N ARG A 58 -0.26 -9.39 -8.91
CA ARG A 58 -1.58 -9.88 -9.33
C ARG A 58 -2.72 -9.59 -8.35
N ARG A 59 -2.46 -9.08 -7.13
CA ARG A 59 -3.52 -8.74 -6.15
C ARG A 59 -3.69 -7.25 -5.85
N SER A 60 -2.84 -6.37 -6.39
CA SER A 60 -2.94 -4.90 -6.18
C SER A 60 -3.89 -4.20 -7.17
N THR A 61 -4.94 -4.88 -7.64
CA THR A 61 -6.10 -4.22 -8.28
C THR A 61 -7.09 -3.66 -7.27
N LYS A 62 -6.74 -3.61 -5.98
CA LYS A 62 -7.45 -2.77 -5.01
C LYS A 62 -6.97 -1.33 -5.14
N GLY A 63 -7.15 -0.79 -6.35
CA GLY A 63 -7.06 0.64 -6.60
C GLY A 63 -7.92 1.36 -5.57
N THR A 64 -7.32 2.34 -4.92
CA THR A 64 -7.99 3.47 -4.29
C THR A 64 -9.26 3.75 -5.10
N LYS A 65 -10.44 3.52 -4.53
CA LYS A 65 -11.72 3.79 -5.21
C LYS A 65 -11.63 5.22 -5.74
N ALA A 66 -11.40 5.36 -7.05
CA ALA A 66 -11.27 6.67 -7.65
C ALA A 66 -12.57 7.41 -7.37
N GLN A 67 -12.46 8.61 -6.79
CA GLN A 67 -13.63 9.40 -6.43
C GLN A 67 -14.56 9.49 -7.64
N ALA A 68 -15.83 9.17 -7.42
CA ALA A 68 -16.87 9.30 -8.43
C ALA A 68 -16.90 10.76 -8.86
N LYS A 69 -16.58 11.03 -10.13
CA LYS A 69 -16.53 12.39 -10.69
C LYS A 69 -17.81 12.69 -11.46
N TYR A 70 -18.44 11.67 -12.03
CA TYR A 70 -19.68 11.78 -12.79
C TYR A 70 -20.74 10.85 -12.22
N ARG A 71 -22.01 11.27 -12.22
CA ARG A 71 -23.18 10.48 -11.78
C ARG A 71 -24.25 10.49 -12.88
N ASN A 72 -24.88 9.34 -13.08
CA ASN A 72 -25.95 9.20 -14.03
C ASN A 72 -27.24 9.89 -13.51
N PRO A 73 -27.84 10.83 -14.26
CA PRO A 73 -29.09 11.50 -13.88
C PRO A 73 -30.30 10.55 -13.88
N ALA A 74 -30.27 9.48 -14.68
CA ALA A 74 -31.32 8.46 -14.70
C ALA A 74 -31.17 7.42 -13.58
N ASN A 75 -29.95 7.21 -13.06
CA ASN A 75 -29.70 6.29 -11.96
C ASN A 75 -28.54 6.78 -11.05
N PRO A 76 -28.84 7.38 -9.89
CA PRO A 76 -27.83 7.93 -8.97
C PRO A 76 -26.79 6.92 -8.44
N GLU A 77 -27.07 5.62 -8.52
CA GLU A 77 -26.14 4.56 -8.10
C GLU A 77 -25.01 4.34 -9.12
N GLN A 78 -25.21 4.74 -10.37
CA GLN A 78 -24.21 4.63 -11.41
C GLN A 78 -23.30 5.85 -11.42
N THR A 79 -22.06 5.65 -10.97
CA THR A 79 -21.05 6.70 -10.95
C THR A 79 -19.81 6.31 -11.74
N TRP A 80 -19.15 7.28 -12.36
CA TRP A 80 -17.92 7.10 -13.12
C TRP A 80 -16.86 8.07 -12.63
N SER A 81 -15.64 7.58 -12.43
CA SER A 81 -14.54 8.39 -11.88
C SER A 81 -13.84 9.29 -12.91
N GLY A 82 -14.31 9.31 -14.16
CA GLY A 82 -13.65 10.01 -15.27
C GLY A 82 -12.36 9.32 -15.76
N ARG A 83 -11.95 8.22 -15.12
CA ARG A 83 -10.76 7.44 -15.49
C ARG A 83 -11.17 6.12 -16.13
N GLY A 84 -10.55 5.78 -17.26
CA GLY A 84 -10.77 4.51 -17.97
C GLY A 84 -11.93 4.53 -18.96
N ARG A 85 -12.48 3.35 -19.27
CA ARG A 85 -13.57 3.18 -20.25
C ARG A 85 -14.83 3.90 -19.77
N LYS A 86 -15.42 4.72 -20.65
CA LYS A 86 -16.71 5.38 -20.44
C LYS A 86 -17.83 4.33 -20.31
N PRO A 87 -18.69 4.41 -19.29
CA PRO A 87 -19.83 3.51 -19.15
C PRO A 87 -20.94 3.88 -20.12
N GLN A 88 -21.82 2.92 -20.41
CA GLN A 88 -22.86 3.06 -21.45
C GLN A 88 -23.74 4.29 -21.24
N TRP A 89 -24.14 4.59 -20.00
CA TRP A 89 -24.98 5.75 -19.70
C TRP A 89 -24.32 7.10 -20.02
N VAL A 90 -22.98 7.19 -19.98
CA VAL A 90 -22.26 8.40 -20.43
C VAL A 90 -22.36 8.52 -21.94
N HIS A 91 -22.29 7.40 -22.67
CA HIS A 91 -22.49 7.39 -24.11
C HIS A 91 -23.92 7.77 -24.49
N ASP A 92 -24.92 7.19 -23.83
CA ASP A 92 -26.33 7.52 -24.03
C ASP A 92 -26.62 8.99 -23.69
N ALA A 93 -26.04 9.54 -22.62
CA ALA A 93 -26.20 10.95 -22.25
C ALA A 93 -25.60 11.89 -23.31
N ILE A 94 -24.38 11.60 -23.78
CA ILE A 94 -23.72 12.36 -24.87
C ILE A 94 -24.52 12.24 -26.17
N GLN A 95 -25.06 11.05 -26.48
CA GLN A 95 -25.90 10.83 -27.67
C GLN A 95 -27.26 11.53 -27.56
N GLY A 96 -27.80 11.65 -26.34
CA GLY A 96 -29.00 12.43 -26.03
C GLY A 96 -28.79 13.94 -26.05
N GLY A 97 -27.57 14.41 -26.35
CA GLY A 97 -27.23 15.84 -26.45
C GLY A 97 -26.82 16.49 -25.13
N ALA A 98 -26.66 15.73 -24.05
CA ALA A 98 -26.16 16.25 -22.78
C ALA A 98 -24.63 16.31 -22.79
N ASP A 99 -24.06 17.37 -22.20
CA ASP A 99 -22.61 17.46 -22.07
C ASP A 99 -22.13 16.62 -20.88
N ILE A 100 -20.96 15.98 -21.03
CA ILE A 100 -20.40 15.16 -19.96
C ILE A 100 -20.13 15.96 -18.68
N SER A 101 -19.92 17.27 -18.81
CA SER A 101 -19.69 18.19 -17.69
C SER A 101 -20.96 18.40 -16.85
N GLU A 102 -22.16 18.23 -17.41
CA GLU A 102 -23.43 18.30 -16.66
C GLU A 102 -23.66 17.06 -15.79
N LEU A 103 -22.93 15.98 -16.07
CA LEU A 103 -22.99 14.74 -15.31
C LEU A 103 -21.99 14.75 -14.15
N GLU A 104 -21.17 15.80 -14.01
CA GLU A 104 -20.15 15.94 -12.96
C GLU A 104 -20.81 16.19 -11.58
N ILE A 105 -20.33 15.52 -10.53
CA ILE A 105 -20.83 15.68 -9.13
C ILE A 105 -19.86 16.41 -8.22
#